data_AF-A0A8T0K340-F1
#
_entry.id   AF-A0A8T0K340-F1
#
_cell.length_a   1.000
_cell.length_b   1.000
_cell.length_c   1.000
_cell.angle_alpha   90.00
_cell.angle_beta   90.00
_cell.angle_gamma   90.00
#
_symmetry.space_group_name_H-M   'P 1'
#
loop_
_entity.id
_entity.type
_entity.pdbx_description
1 polymer ?
#
loop_
_entity_poly.entity_id
_entity_poly.type
_entity_poly.pdbx_seq_one_letter_code
_entity_poly.pdbx_strand_id
1 'polypeptide(L)'
;MTLTCLLLFLIHIVVVKNSETSNNVPAVIVFGDSSVDSGNNNAIATVLKSNFKPYGRDFEGGRPTGRFCNGRVPPDFLAEAFGVKSTIPAYLDPAYTIQDFATGVCFASAGTGYDNATSAVLNVIPLWKELEFYKEYQTRLRSHVGVEKANEIISEALYLMSLGTNDFLENYYVFPTRRIHFTVSQYQDFLLSIAENFVRELYALGARKLSITGLIPIGCLPLERATNILGDHGCNEEYNNVALTFNAKLENVIAKLNRELPQLKALSANAYSIVNDIITRPSAYGMCYLLLLSLLVFLFLSGMHEHGDGDDDYGVLCSVLLFFLSSSY
;
A
#
# COMPACT_ATOMS: atom_id res chain seq x y z
N MET A 1 28.02 7.70 -28.78
CA MET A 1 27.79 6.48 -27.96
C MET A 1 28.78 5.43 -28.40
N THR A 2 29.66 4.99 -27.51
CA THR A 2 30.72 4.03 -27.81
C THR A 2 30.15 2.63 -28.08
N LEU A 3 30.80 1.84 -28.93
CA LEU A 3 30.40 0.46 -29.28
C LEU A 3 30.19 -0.42 -28.02
N THR A 4 30.94 -0.12 -26.96
CA THR A 4 30.81 -0.71 -25.62
C THR A 4 29.47 -0.41 -24.95
N CYS A 5 28.91 0.81 -25.08
CA CYS A 5 27.58 1.14 -24.57
C CYS A 5 26.46 0.38 -25.31
N LEU A 6 26.59 0.23 -26.64
CA LEU A 6 25.62 -0.52 -27.43
C LEU A 6 25.65 -2.02 -27.08
N LEU A 7 26.85 -2.57 -26.86
CA LEU A 7 27.03 -3.97 -26.44
C LEU A 7 26.47 -4.22 -25.03
N LEU A 8 26.71 -3.31 -24.08
CA LEU A 8 26.16 -3.41 -22.73
C LEU A 8 24.62 -3.30 -22.71
N PHE A 9 24.05 -2.46 -23.58
CA PHE A 9 22.60 -2.33 -23.76
C PHE A 9 21.98 -3.59 -24.37
N LEU A 10 22.63 -4.18 -25.39
CA LEU A 10 22.20 -5.44 -25.99
C LEU A 10 22.34 -6.64 -25.03
N ILE A 11 23.41 -6.68 -24.23
CA ILE A 11 23.59 -7.69 -23.18
C ILE A 11 22.51 -7.53 -22.10
N HIS A 12 22.14 -6.30 -21.72
CA HIS A 12 21.00 -6.06 -20.83
C HIS A 12 19.69 -6.60 -21.40
N ILE A 13 19.39 -6.34 -22.69
CA ILE A 13 18.16 -6.85 -23.34
C ILE A 13 18.14 -8.38 -23.38
N VAL A 14 19.30 -9.02 -23.63
CA VAL A 14 19.41 -10.49 -23.68
C VAL A 14 19.34 -11.12 -22.29
N VAL A 15 19.92 -10.49 -21.26
CA VAL A 15 19.84 -10.97 -19.87
C VAL A 15 18.42 -10.80 -19.31
N VAL A 16 17.72 -9.72 -19.65
CA VAL A 16 16.30 -9.50 -19.27
C VAL A 16 15.37 -10.51 -19.96
N LYS A 17 15.70 -10.97 -21.18
CA LYS A 17 14.92 -12.01 -21.87
C LYS A 17 15.12 -13.44 -21.34
N ASN A 18 16.17 -13.70 -20.55
CA ASN A 18 16.56 -15.05 -20.15
C ASN A 18 16.37 -15.36 -18.65
N SER A 19 15.67 -14.53 -17.89
CA SER A 19 15.19 -14.92 -16.56
C SER A 19 13.74 -15.41 -16.62
N GLU A 20 13.45 -16.42 -17.44
CA GLU A 20 12.32 -17.32 -17.14
C GLU A 20 12.73 -18.23 -15.97
N THR A 21 12.84 -17.65 -14.77
CA THR A 21 12.74 -18.47 -13.57
C THR A 21 11.28 -18.82 -13.42
N SER A 22 10.92 -20.03 -13.85
CA SER A 22 9.58 -20.60 -13.77
C SER A 22 9.13 -20.82 -12.31
N ASN A 23 8.82 -19.74 -11.62
CA ASN A 23 7.91 -19.74 -10.48
C ASN A 23 6.85 -18.69 -10.78
N ASN A 24 5.96 -19.02 -11.73
CA ASN A 24 4.84 -18.16 -12.05
C ASN A 24 3.99 -17.98 -10.80
N VAL A 25 3.94 -16.77 -10.25
CA VAL A 25 2.95 -16.39 -9.25
C VAL A 25 1.59 -16.41 -9.97
N PRO A 26 0.67 -17.34 -9.65
CA PRO A 26 -0.58 -17.46 -10.39
C PRO A 26 -1.59 -16.37 -10.01
N ALA A 27 -1.45 -15.81 -8.80
CA ALA A 27 -2.29 -14.73 -8.33
C ALA A 27 -1.59 -13.81 -7.31
N VAL A 28 -2.02 -12.55 -7.27
CA VAL A 28 -1.65 -11.59 -6.22
C VAL A 28 -2.87 -11.25 -5.38
N ILE A 29 -2.79 -11.52 -4.07
CA ILE A 29 -3.90 -11.33 -3.13
C ILE A 29 -3.50 -10.25 -2.12
N VAL A 30 -4.34 -9.23 -1.96
CA VAL A 30 -3.96 -8.00 -1.24
C VAL A 30 -4.89 -7.72 -0.07
N PHE A 31 -4.32 -7.42 1.09
CA PHE A 31 -4.97 -6.96 2.31
C PHE A 31 -4.34 -5.66 2.78
N GLY A 32 -5.09 -4.78 3.41
CA GLY A 32 -4.49 -3.60 4.02
C GLY A 32 -5.31 -2.32 3.98
N ASP A 33 -4.60 -1.21 3.99
CA ASP A 33 -5.17 0.13 4.05
C ASP A 33 -5.16 0.88 2.70
N SER A 34 -5.29 2.21 2.76
CA SER A 34 -5.29 3.11 1.61
C SER A 34 -4.04 2.97 0.74
N SER A 35 -2.91 2.56 1.30
CA SER A 35 -1.66 2.38 0.54
C SER A 35 -1.76 1.29 -0.54
N VAL A 36 -2.76 0.41 -0.45
CA VAL A 36 -2.95 -0.73 -1.35
C VAL A 36 -4.41 -0.91 -1.81
N ASP A 37 -5.35 -0.09 -1.31
CA ASP A 37 -6.76 -0.12 -1.68
C ASP A 37 -6.95 0.20 -3.18
N SER A 38 -7.69 -0.69 -3.84
CA SER A 38 -8.03 -0.60 -5.26
C SER A 38 -9.43 -0.02 -5.52
N GLY A 39 -10.14 0.42 -4.48
CA GLY A 39 -11.45 1.06 -4.55
C GLY A 39 -12.56 0.41 -3.72
N ASN A 40 -12.27 -0.46 -2.74
CA ASN A 40 -13.32 -1.12 -1.95
C ASN A 40 -14.17 -0.12 -1.16
N ASN A 41 -13.58 0.99 -0.71
CA ASN A 41 -14.32 2.05 0.00
C ASN A 41 -15.46 2.66 -0.80
N ASN A 42 -15.47 2.53 -2.13
CA ASN A 42 -16.58 3.02 -2.97
C ASN A 42 -17.89 2.29 -2.67
N ALA A 43 -17.82 1.00 -2.32
CA ALA A 43 -18.97 0.12 -2.12
C ALA A 43 -19.58 0.20 -0.71
N ILE A 44 -18.97 0.96 0.21
CA ILE A 44 -19.44 1.09 1.59
C ILE A 44 -19.80 2.54 1.96
N ALA A 45 -20.56 2.69 3.05
CA ALA A 45 -20.97 4.00 3.57
C ALA A 45 -19.87 4.56 4.51
N THR A 46 -18.90 5.26 3.90
CA THR A 46 -17.82 5.97 4.59
C THR A 46 -17.52 7.29 3.87
N VAL A 47 -16.96 8.26 4.61
CA VAL A 47 -16.41 9.50 4.04
C VAL A 47 -15.03 9.30 3.42
N LEU A 48 -14.33 8.21 3.78
CA LEU A 48 -12.97 7.95 3.33
C LEU A 48 -12.99 7.29 1.95
N LYS A 49 -13.23 8.11 0.92
CA LYS A 49 -13.25 7.70 -0.50
C LYS A 49 -12.30 8.55 -1.30
N SER A 50 -11.81 8.00 -2.41
CA SER A 50 -10.95 8.67 -3.40
C SER A 50 -11.51 8.51 -4.82
N ASN A 51 -12.83 8.56 -4.95
CA ASN A 51 -13.56 8.46 -6.21
C ASN A 51 -13.90 9.83 -6.83
N PHE A 52 -13.07 10.83 -6.57
CA PHE A 52 -13.19 12.19 -7.10
C PHE A 52 -11.80 12.71 -7.53
N LYS A 53 -11.77 13.77 -8.35
CA LYS A 53 -10.51 14.40 -8.80
C LYS A 53 -9.77 15.03 -7.60
N PRO A 54 -8.43 14.99 -7.53
CA PRO A 54 -7.49 14.62 -8.60
C PRO A 54 -7.19 13.12 -8.72
N TYR A 55 -7.79 12.25 -7.89
CA TYR A 55 -7.50 10.82 -7.91
C TYR A 55 -7.83 10.17 -9.25
N GLY A 56 -7.02 9.19 -9.65
CA GLY A 56 -7.16 8.49 -10.93
C GLY A 56 -6.81 9.28 -12.20
N ARG A 57 -6.29 10.52 -12.09
CA ARG A 57 -5.86 11.33 -13.25
C ARG A 57 -4.87 10.60 -14.17
N ASP A 58 -3.92 9.89 -13.58
CA ASP A 58 -2.86 9.15 -14.25
C ASP A 58 -3.21 7.64 -14.38
N PHE A 59 -4.43 7.25 -13.99
CA PHE A 59 -4.95 5.89 -14.15
C PHE A 59 -5.56 5.71 -15.54
N GLU A 60 -5.74 4.46 -15.97
CA GLU A 60 -6.32 4.16 -17.28
C GLU A 60 -7.71 4.81 -17.45
N GLY A 61 -7.83 5.65 -18.49
CA GLY A 61 -9.04 6.42 -18.76
C GLY A 61 -9.19 7.71 -17.94
N GLY A 62 -8.19 8.12 -17.16
CA GLY A 62 -8.16 9.39 -16.42
C GLY A 62 -9.29 9.55 -15.40
N ARG A 63 -9.78 8.42 -14.85
CA ARG A 63 -10.96 8.39 -13.98
C ARG A 63 -10.62 7.96 -12.56
N PRO A 64 -11.21 8.60 -11.52
CA PRO A 64 -11.08 8.14 -10.14
C PRO A 64 -11.65 6.72 -9.98
N THR A 65 -10.86 5.81 -9.41
CA THR A 65 -11.29 4.42 -9.15
C THR A 65 -11.54 4.13 -7.68
N GLY A 66 -11.31 5.09 -6.78
CA GLY A 66 -11.23 4.83 -5.34
C GLY A 66 -9.86 4.31 -4.89
N ARG A 67 -8.88 4.25 -5.81
CA ARG A 67 -7.47 4.17 -5.43
C ARG A 67 -7.07 5.47 -4.76
N PHE A 68 -6.43 5.33 -3.62
CA PHE A 68 -5.79 6.42 -2.93
C PHE A 68 -4.46 6.72 -3.68
N CYS A 69 -4.59 7.23 -4.92
CA CYS A 69 -3.51 7.55 -5.84
C CYS A 69 -4.04 8.31 -7.08
N ASN A 70 -3.17 9.05 -7.78
CA ASN A 70 -3.47 9.52 -9.13
C ASN A 70 -3.52 8.39 -10.16
N GLY A 71 -2.86 7.27 -9.90
CA GLY A 71 -2.71 6.16 -10.84
C GLY A 71 -2.73 4.81 -10.15
N ARG A 72 -1.86 3.91 -10.59
CA ARG A 72 -1.68 2.57 -10.04
C ARG A 72 -1.10 2.61 -8.63
N VAL A 73 -1.49 1.64 -7.81
CA VAL A 73 -0.99 1.44 -6.43
C VAL A 73 0.12 0.37 -6.40
N PRO A 74 0.98 0.27 -5.37
CA PRO A 74 2.10 -0.67 -5.34
C PRO A 74 1.79 -2.13 -5.73
N PRO A 75 0.66 -2.73 -5.30
CA PRO A 75 0.29 -4.08 -5.72
C PRO A 75 0.15 -4.26 -7.23
N ASP A 76 -0.30 -3.21 -7.94
CA ASP A 76 -0.46 -3.24 -9.39
C ASP A 76 0.92 -3.44 -10.07
N PHE A 77 1.95 -2.72 -9.61
CA PHE A 77 3.31 -2.81 -10.15
C PHE A 77 3.96 -4.16 -9.84
N LEU A 78 3.74 -4.70 -8.64
CA LEU A 78 4.23 -6.03 -8.27
C LEU A 78 3.58 -7.11 -9.13
N ALA A 79 2.26 -7.06 -9.31
CA ALA A 79 1.54 -8.01 -10.15
C ALA A 79 2.03 -7.99 -11.61
N GLU A 80 2.30 -6.81 -12.15
CA GLU A 80 2.87 -6.66 -13.50
C GLU A 80 4.30 -7.20 -13.57
N ALA A 81 5.15 -6.92 -12.58
CA ALA A 81 6.52 -7.42 -12.53
C ALA A 81 6.59 -8.96 -12.47
N PHE A 82 5.58 -9.61 -11.89
CA PHE A 82 5.42 -11.07 -11.90
C PHE A 82 4.68 -11.61 -13.14
N GLY A 83 4.32 -10.75 -14.11
CA GLY A 83 3.62 -11.16 -15.34
C GLY A 83 2.17 -11.60 -15.12
N VAL A 84 1.54 -11.19 -14.02
CA VAL A 84 0.20 -11.66 -13.62
C VAL A 84 -0.90 -10.82 -14.26
N LYS A 85 -0.89 -9.50 -14.01
CA LYS A 85 -1.83 -8.52 -14.57
C LYS A 85 -1.34 -7.10 -14.31
N SER A 86 -1.84 -6.13 -15.09
CA SER A 86 -1.48 -4.71 -14.94
C SER A 86 -2.11 -4.04 -13.71
N THR A 87 -3.32 -4.46 -13.31
CA THR A 87 -4.04 -3.85 -12.18
C THR A 87 -4.77 -4.90 -11.34
N ILE A 88 -4.76 -4.75 -10.03
CA ILE A 88 -5.50 -5.60 -9.09
C ILE A 88 -6.88 -4.99 -8.84
N PRO A 89 -7.99 -5.70 -9.11
CA PRO A 89 -9.33 -5.18 -8.89
C PRO A 89 -9.73 -5.22 -7.40
N ALA A 90 -10.57 -4.27 -6.99
CA ALA A 90 -11.23 -4.27 -5.69
C ALA A 90 -12.29 -5.38 -5.63
N TYR A 91 -12.33 -6.14 -4.54
CA TYR A 91 -13.25 -7.25 -4.38
C TYR A 91 -14.74 -6.85 -4.44
N LEU A 92 -15.07 -5.67 -3.90
CA LEU A 92 -16.44 -5.16 -3.84
C LEU A 92 -16.87 -4.39 -5.09
N ASP A 93 -16.01 -4.22 -6.09
CA ASP A 93 -16.37 -3.53 -7.32
C ASP A 93 -17.22 -4.44 -8.22
N PRO A 94 -18.50 -4.09 -8.50
CA PRO A 94 -19.40 -4.92 -9.27
C PRO A 94 -19.01 -5.06 -10.76
N ALA A 95 -18.05 -4.28 -11.24
CA ALA A 95 -17.52 -4.43 -12.60
C ALA A 95 -16.68 -5.70 -12.79
N TYR A 96 -16.25 -6.35 -11.70
CA TYR A 96 -15.39 -7.53 -11.75
C TYR A 96 -16.10 -8.79 -11.26
N THR A 97 -15.64 -9.92 -11.79
CA THR A 97 -16.18 -11.25 -11.51
C THR A 97 -15.11 -12.16 -10.92
N ILE A 98 -15.49 -13.39 -10.54
CA ILE A 98 -14.52 -14.39 -10.06
C ILE A 98 -13.45 -14.73 -11.11
N GLN A 99 -13.77 -14.56 -12.41
CA GLN A 99 -12.79 -14.77 -13.48
C GLN A 99 -11.66 -13.74 -13.40
N ASP A 100 -11.98 -12.48 -13.10
CA ASP A 100 -11.00 -11.41 -12.93
C ASP A 100 -10.18 -11.60 -11.64
N PHE A 101 -10.82 -12.10 -10.59
CA PHE A 101 -10.21 -12.32 -9.28
C PHE A 101 -9.29 -13.55 -9.24
N ALA A 102 -9.43 -14.51 -10.16
CA ALA A 102 -8.65 -15.75 -10.17
C ALA A 102 -7.13 -15.53 -10.27
N THR A 103 -6.70 -14.41 -10.87
CA THR A 103 -5.29 -14.00 -10.97
C THR A 103 -4.94 -12.82 -10.08
N GLY A 104 -5.90 -12.21 -9.39
CA GLY A 104 -5.58 -11.21 -8.38
C GLY A 104 -6.77 -10.41 -7.92
N VAL A 105 -6.78 -10.10 -6.62
CA VAL A 105 -7.90 -9.47 -5.92
C VAL A 105 -7.39 -8.67 -4.73
N CYS A 106 -7.99 -7.50 -4.50
CA CYS A 106 -7.70 -6.63 -3.37
C CYS A 106 -8.89 -6.55 -2.42
N PHE A 107 -8.65 -6.90 -1.14
CA PHE A 107 -9.60 -6.79 -0.04
C PHE A 107 -9.37 -5.56 0.84
N ALA A 108 -8.26 -4.85 0.63
CA ALA A 108 -7.86 -3.69 1.40
C ALA A 108 -8.91 -2.58 1.39
N SER A 109 -8.95 -1.80 2.46
CA SER A 109 -9.86 -0.67 2.63
C SER A 109 -9.12 0.52 3.24
N ALA A 110 -9.25 1.70 2.64
CA ALA A 110 -8.68 2.90 3.24
C ALA A 110 -9.14 3.09 4.69
N GLY A 111 -8.22 3.48 5.57
CA GLY A 111 -8.44 3.63 7.01
C GLY A 111 -8.34 2.35 7.83
N THR A 112 -8.12 1.18 7.21
CA THR A 112 -7.93 -0.06 7.96
C THR A 112 -6.68 0.01 8.83
N GLY A 113 -6.81 -0.49 10.06
CA GLY A 113 -5.69 -0.81 10.93
C GLY A 113 -5.72 -2.27 11.36
N TYR A 114 -4.69 -2.73 12.07
CA TYR A 114 -4.73 -4.02 12.75
C TYR A 114 -5.80 -4.01 13.86
N ASP A 115 -5.90 -2.91 14.60
CA ASP A 115 -6.89 -2.76 15.67
C ASP A 115 -8.27 -2.42 15.08
N ASN A 116 -9.29 -3.20 15.42
CA ASN A 116 -10.66 -2.96 14.98
C ASN A 116 -11.19 -1.58 15.43
N ALA A 117 -10.66 -1.02 16.52
CA ALA A 117 -11.00 0.33 16.94
C ALA A 117 -10.56 1.40 15.92
N THR A 118 -9.48 1.16 15.17
CA THR A 118 -8.99 2.04 14.11
C THR A 118 -10.03 2.15 13.00
N SER A 119 -10.48 1.03 12.45
CA SER A 119 -11.49 1.01 11.38
C SER A 119 -12.85 1.54 11.81
N ALA A 120 -13.17 1.47 13.11
CA ALA A 120 -14.42 1.98 13.66
C ALA A 120 -14.53 3.51 13.60
N VAL A 121 -13.41 4.24 13.59
CA VAL A 121 -13.39 5.71 13.57
C VAL A 121 -14.16 6.27 12.36
N LEU A 122 -13.89 5.71 11.17
CA LEU A 122 -14.45 6.18 9.90
C LEU A 122 -15.39 5.15 9.25
N ASN A 123 -15.81 4.14 10.01
CA ASN A 123 -16.71 3.08 9.56
C ASN A 123 -16.22 2.42 8.24
N VAL A 124 -14.95 2.05 8.21
CA VAL A 124 -14.30 1.39 7.06
C VAL A 124 -14.23 -0.12 7.28
N ILE A 125 -13.79 -0.90 6.29
CA ILE A 125 -13.77 -2.37 6.38
C ILE A 125 -12.65 -2.78 7.35
N PRO A 126 -12.94 -3.40 8.49
CA PRO A 126 -11.89 -3.84 9.40
C PRO A 126 -11.15 -5.07 8.88
N LEU A 127 -9.92 -5.29 9.36
CA LEU A 127 -9.06 -6.39 8.89
C LEU A 127 -9.73 -7.78 8.97
N TRP A 128 -10.51 -8.05 10.02
CA TRP A 128 -11.24 -9.31 10.15
C TRP A 128 -12.28 -9.49 9.04
N LYS A 129 -12.86 -8.40 8.53
CA LYS A 129 -13.84 -8.43 7.45
C LYS A 129 -13.14 -8.65 6.10
N GLU A 130 -11.94 -8.11 5.91
CA GLU A 130 -11.10 -8.45 4.75
C GLU A 130 -10.83 -9.96 4.69
N LEU A 131 -10.57 -10.61 5.85
CA LEU A 131 -10.41 -12.06 5.94
C LEU A 131 -11.70 -12.83 5.61
N GLU A 132 -12.87 -12.32 6.01
CA GLU A 132 -14.15 -12.92 5.63
C GLU A 132 -14.39 -12.87 4.12
N PHE A 133 -14.09 -11.73 3.47
CA PHE A 133 -14.15 -11.62 2.02
C PHE A 133 -13.17 -12.57 1.35
N TYR A 134 -11.98 -12.78 1.92
CA TYR A 134 -11.05 -13.78 1.43
C TYR A 134 -11.60 -15.21 1.53
N LYS A 135 -12.25 -15.58 2.65
CA LYS A 135 -12.91 -16.90 2.80
C LYS A 135 -14.04 -17.09 1.78
N GLU A 136 -14.82 -16.04 1.51
CA GLU A 136 -15.84 -16.07 0.44
C GLU A 136 -15.20 -16.24 -0.93
N TYR A 137 -14.15 -15.46 -1.24
CA TYR A 137 -13.36 -15.57 -2.46
C TYR A 137 -12.84 -17.00 -2.68
N GLN A 138 -12.29 -17.66 -1.67
CA GLN A 138 -11.81 -19.04 -1.81
C GLN A 138 -12.93 -20.01 -2.23
N THR A 139 -14.15 -19.81 -1.71
CA THR A 139 -15.33 -20.63 -2.05
C THR A 139 -15.74 -20.40 -3.50
N ARG A 140 -15.78 -19.13 -3.93
CA ARG A 140 -16.07 -18.74 -5.31
C ARG A 140 -15.01 -19.25 -6.28
N LEU A 141 -13.73 -19.15 -5.91
CA LEU A 141 -12.60 -19.63 -6.71
C LEU A 141 -12.68 -21.14 -6.93
N ARG A 142 -12.88 -21.92 -5.86
CA ARG A 142 -13.06 -23.39 -5.96
C ARG A 142 -14.23 -23.78 -6.85
N SER A 143 -15.32 -23.02 -6.80
CA SER A 143 -16.48 -23.25 -7.67
C SER A 143 -16.19 -22.91 -9.13
N HIS A 144 -15.31 -21.93 -9.39
CA HIS A 144 -14.98 -21.47 -10.74
C HIS A 144 -13.92 -22.33 -11.44
N VAL A 145 -12.83 -22.69 -10.75
CA VAL A 145 -11.68 -23.40 -11.36
C VAL A 145 -11.52 -24.85 -10.91
N GLY A 146 -12.37 -25.33 -9.99
CA GLY A 146 -12.20 -26.63 -9.35
C GLY A 146 -11.34 -26.57 -8.09
N VAL A 147 -11.47 -27.57 -7.22
CA VAL A 147 -10.84 -27.58 -5.88
C VAL A 147 -9.32 -27.68 -5.98
N GLU A 148 -8.81 -28.58 -6.83
CA GLU A 148 -7.39 -28.83 -7.00
C GLU A 148 -6.68 -27.59 -7.52
N LYS A 149 -7.22 -26.97 -8.59
CA LYS A 149 -6.61 -25.78 -9.18
C LYS A 149 -6.70 -24.57 -8.27
N ALA A 150 -7.83 -24.40 -7.55
CA ALA A 150 -7.96 -23.32 -6.59
C ALA A 150 -6.94 -23.45 -5.45
N ASN A 151 -6.71 -24.66 -4.93
CA ASN A 151 -5.72 -24.89 -3.89
C ASN A 151 -4.29 -24.60 -4.39
N GLU A 152 -3.96 -24.95 -5.64
CA GLU A 152 -2.69 -24.58 -6.28
C GLU A 152 -2.53 -23.05 -6.37
N ILE A 153 -3.55 -22.35 -6.86
CA ILE A 153 -3.54 -20.88 -6.94
C ILE A 153 -3.32 -20.27 -5.54
N ILE A 154 -4.06 -20.76 -4.54
CA ILE A 154 -3.99 -20.25 -3.16
C ILE A 154 -2.59 -20.49 -2.55
N SER A 155 -2.01 -21.67 -2.72
CA SER A 155 -0.69 -21.98 -2.15
C SER A 155 0.44 -21.26 -2.87
N GLU A 156 0.30 -21.04 -4.17
CA GLU A 156 1.31 -20.39 -4.98
C GLU A 156 1.09 -18.87 -5.17
N ALA A 157 -0.01 -18.30 -4.68
CA ALA A 157 -0.24 -16.86 -4.73
C ALA A 157 0.80 -16.08 -3.91
N LEU A 158 1.05 -14.84 -4.33
CA LEU A 158 1.75 -13.84 -3.53
C LEU A 158 0.73 -13.02 -2.75
N TYR A 159 0.89 -12.99 -1.43
CA TYR A 159 0.04 -12.23 -0.53
C TYR A 159 0.75 -10.95 -0.12
N LEU A 160 0.08 -9.82 -0.27
CA LEU A 160 0.59 -8.51 0.11
C LEU A 160 -0.24 -7.96 1.26
N MET A 161 0.41 -7.48 2.32
CA MET A 161 -0.25 -6.84 3.46
C MET A 161 0.40 -5.49 3.75
N SER A 162 -0.40 -4.44 3.94
CA SER A 162 0.08 -3.08 4.28
C SER A 162 -0.86 -2.40 5.26
N LEU A 163 -0.44 -2.29 6.52
CA LEU A 163 -1.26 -1.88 7.66
C LEU A 163 -0.38 -1.26 8.75
N GLY A 164 -1.00 -0.52 9.67
CA GLY A 164 -0.38 -0.05 10.91
C GLY A 164 -0.27 1.47 11.01
N THR A 165 -0.18 2.18 9.88
CA THR A 165 -0.05 3.64 9.88
C THR A 165 -1.24 4.30 10.58
N ASN A 166 -2.46 3.85 10.25
CA ASN A 166 -3.70 4.39 10.82
C ASN A 166 -3.85 4.04 12.31
N ASP A 167 -3.34 2.88 12.75
CA ASP A 167 -3.37 2.52 14.16
C ASP A 167 -2.59 3.53 15.00
N PHE A 168 -1.43 3.99 14.52
CA PHE A 168 -0.66 5.02 15.20
C PHE A 168 -1.25 6.41 14.98
N LEU A 169 -1.36 6.88 13.73
CA LEU A 169 -1.71 8.27 13.48
C LEU A 169 -3.16 8.59 13.84
N GLU A 170 -4.11 7.81 13.32
CA GLU A 170 -5.53 8.07 13.53
C GLU A 170 -5.96 7.60 14.93
N ASN A 171 -5.69 6.35 15.30
CA ASN A 171 -6.26 5.78 16.52
C ASN A 171 -5.43 6.05 17.79
N TYR A 172 -4.10 5.97 17.76
CA TYR A 172 -3.27 6.23 18.94
C TYR A 172 -3.03 7.73 19.13
N TYR A 173 -2.61 8.44 18.08
CA TYR A 173 -2.15 9.81 18.18
C TYR A 173 -3.29 10.83 18.15
N VAL A 174 -4.21 10.74 17.18
CA VAL A 174 -5.32 11.69 17.05
C VAL A 174 -6.42 11.42 18.08
N PHE A 175 -6.86 10.18 18.27
CA PHE A 175 -7.86 9.83 19.28
C PHE A 175 -7.22 9.34 20.59
N PRO A 176 -7.45 9.99 21.75
CA PRO A 176 -6.71 9.66 22.98
C PRO A 176 -7.12 8.33 23.63
N THR A 177 -8.14 7.64 23.11
CA THR A 177 -8.69 6.39 23.67
C THR A 177 -7.62 5.32 23.83
N ARG A 178 -6.77 5.06 22.83
CA ARG A 178 -5.73 4.02 22.95
C ARG A 178 -4.55 4.45 23.82
N ARG A 179 -4.15 5.72 23.80
CA ARG A 179 -3.11 6.27 24.68
C ARG A 179 -3.43 6.15 26.17
N ILE A 180 -4.72 6.14 26.54
CA ILE A 180 -5.14 5.95 27.94
C ILE A 180 -4.89 4.50 28.41
N HIS A 181 -4.95 3.53 27.50
CA HIS A 181 -4.84 2.11 27.83
C HIS A 181 -3.45 1.51 27.59
N PHE A 182 -2.67 2.11 26.69
CA PHE A 182 -1.39 1.57 26.25
C PHE A 182 -0.31 2.64 26.19
N THR A 183 0.88 2.30 26.68
CA THR A 183 2.12 2.93 26.20
C THR A 183 2.35 2.57 24.73
N VAL A 184 3.16 3.35 24.02
CA VAL A 184 3.48 3.08 22.60
C VAL A 184 4.01 1.66 22.40
N SER A 185 4.95 1.21 23.24
CA SER A 185 5.50 -0.16 23.12
C SER A 185 4.44 -1.23 23.35
N GLN A 186 3.56 -1.07 24.35
CA GLN A 186 2.48 -2.02 24.60
C GLN A 186 1.48 -2.05 23.43
N TYR A 187 1.21 -0.90 22.81
CA TYR A 187 0.35 -0.84 21.64
C TYR A 187 0.99 -1.52 20.43
N GLN A 188 2.29 -1.32 20.19
CA GLN A 188 3.03 -2.08 19.17
C GLN A 188 2.91 -3.59 19.39
N ASP A 189 3.11 -4.06 20.63
CA ASP A 189 3.04 -5.50 20.95
C ASP A 189 1.62 -6.04 20.74
N PHE A 190 0.60 -5.25 21.07
CA PHE A 190 -0.80 -5.56 20.80
C PHE A 190 -1.08 -5.71 19.29
N LEU A 191 -0.71 -4.71 18.48
CA LEU A 191 -0.89 -4.76 17.02
C LEU A 191 -0.15 -5.93 16.37
N LEU A 192 1.08 -6.21 16.83
CA LEU A 192 1.87 -7.34 16.34
C LEU A 192 1.28 -8.70 16.70
N SER A 193 0.60 -8.82 17.84
CA SER A 193 -0.15 -10.03 18.18
C SER A 193 -1.30 -10.27 17.21
N ILE A 194 -1.97 -9.21 16.77
CA ILE A 194 -3.03 -9.28 15.75
C ILE A 194 -2.43 -9.66 14.40
N ALA A 195 -1.34 -9.02 13.99
CA ALA A 195 -0.62 -9.34 12.75
C ALA A 195 -0.16 -10.80 12.72
N GLU A 196 0.40 -11.31 13.83
CA GLU A 196 0.83 -12.70 13.96
C GLU A 196 -0.35 -13.66 13.77
N ASN A 197 -1.48 -13.39 14.46
CA ASN A 197 -2.67 -14.22 14.36
C ASN A 197 -3.26 -14.22 12.96
N PHE A 198 -3.34 -13.05 12.31
CA PHE A 198 -3.84 -12.92 10.95
C PHE A 198 -3.01 -13.73 9.95
N VAL A 199 -1.68 -13.70 10.06
CA VAL A 199 -0.79 -14.51 9.23
C VAL A 199 -1.02 -16.01 9.47
N ARG A 200 -1.24 -16.43 10.72
CA ARG A 200 -1.59 -17.82 11.03
C ARG A 200 -2.92 -18.25 10.42
N GLU A 201 -3.92 -17.37 10.43
CA GLU A 201 -5.20 -17.62 9.77
C GLU A 201 -5.04 -17.75 8.25
N LEU A 202 -4.30 -16.84 7.59
CA LEU A 202 -3.98 -16.96 6.17
C LEU A 202 -3.24 -18.25 5.86
N TYR A 203 -2.26 -18.63 6.69
CA TYR A 203 -1.52 -19.88 6.54
C TYR A 203 -2.43 -21.12 6.67
N ALA A 204 -3.34 -21.12 7.64
CA ALA A 204 -4.34 -22.17 7.82
C ALA A 204 -5.30 -22.26 6.61
N LEU A 205 -5.56 -21.13 5.95
CA LEU A 205 -6.33 -21.06 4.71
C LEU A 205 -5.51 -21.39 3.45
N GLY A 206 -4.23 -21.72 3.58
CA GLY A 206 -3.39 -22.21 2.48
C GLY A 206 -2.33 -21.23 1.96
N ALA A 207 -2.27 -20.00 2.48
CA ALA A 207 -1.25 -19.04 2.06
C ALA A 207 0.17 -19.52 2.42
N ARG A 208 1.13 -19.34 1.50
CA ARG A 208 2.54 -19.73 1.74
C ARG A 208 3.56 -18.63 1.45
N LYS A 209 3.25 -17.62 0.65
CA LYS A 209 4.19 -16.54 0.28
C LYS A 209 3.60 -15.19 0.65
N LEU A 210 4.11 -14.56 1.70
CA LEU A 210 3.59 -13.28 2.21
C LEU A 210 4.68 -12.20 2.21
N SER A 211 4.32 -11.01 1.74
CA SER A 211 5.09 -9.78 1.92
C SER A 211 4.28 -8.85 2.82
N ILE A 212 4.82 -8.58 4.01
CA ILE A 212 4.19 -7.69 5.00
C ILE A 212 4.96 -6.38 4.99
N THR A 213 4.29 -5.30 4.65
CA THR A 213 4.89 -3.97 4.54
C THR A 213 5.05 -3.38 5.93
N GLY A 214 6.30 -3.07 6.30
CA GLY A 214 6.58 -2.29 7.50
C GLY A 214 6.08 -0.85 7.38
N LEU A 215 5.98 -0.16 8.50
CA LEU A 215 5.65 1.26 8.53
C LEU A 215 6.69 2.08 7.76
N ILE A 216 6.21 3.07 7.00
CA ILE A 216 7.05 4.08 6.35
C ILE A 216 7.49 5.14 7.37
N PRO A 217 8.28 6.17 7.00
CA PRO A 217 8.55 7.32 7.87
C PRO A 217 7.28 8.13 8.09
N ILE A 218 6.40 7.63 8.98
CA ILE A 218 5.05 8.16 9.19
C ILE A 218 5.06 9.60 9.72
N GLY A 219 6.14 10.04 10.39
CA GLY A 219 6.31 11.43 10.80
C GLY A 219 6.64 12.38 9.66
N CYS A 220 7.07 11.86 8.51
CA CYS A 220 7.32 12.64 7.30
C CYS A 220 6.10 12.75 6.38
N LEU A 221 4.97 12.19 6.80
CA LEU A 221 3.74 12.31 6.05
C LEU A 221 3.29 13.78 6.05
N PRO A 222 2.80 14.34 4.94
CA PRO A 222 2.58 15.77 4.82
C PRO A 222 1.48 16.30 5.71
N LEU A 223 0.46 15.51 6.09
CA LEU A 223 -0.45 15.94 7.16
C LEU A 223 0.31 16.12 8.48
N GLU A 224 1.19 15.18 8.82
CA GLU A 224 2.02 15.25 10.03
C GLU A 224 3.02 16.41 9.95
N ARG A 225 3.63 16.66 8.79
CA ARG A 225 4.52 17.81 8.58
C ARG A 225 3.77 19.14 8.61
N ALA A 226 2.60 19.22 7.98
CA ALA A 226 1.79 20.43 7.95
C ALA A 226 1.35 20.82 9.36
N THR A 227 1.02 19.84 10.21
CA THR A 227 0.58 20.06 11.59
C THR A 227 1.74 20.14 12.60
N ASN A 228 2.96 19.74 12.23
CA ASN A 228 4.17 19.86 13.05
C ASN A 228 4.74 21.30 13.07
N ILE A 229 3.91 22.26 13.48
CA ILE A 229 4.24 23.71 13.51
C ILE A 229 5.44 23.98 14.42
N LEU A 230 5.51 23.32 15.59
CA LEU A 230 6.63 23.50 16.53
C LEU A 230 7.93 22.86 16.05
N GLY A 231 7.86 21.91 15.12
CA GLY A 231 9.00 21.26 14.48
C GLY A 231 9.36 21.85 13.11
N ASP A 232 8.99 23.11 12.85
CA ASP A 232 9.28 23.85 11.60
C ASP A 232 8.81 23.12 10.34
N HIS A 233 7.64 22.46 10.43
CA HIS A 233 7.08 21.64 9.34
C HIS A 233 8.02 20.52 8.83
N GLY A 234 9.01 20.16 9.65
CA GLY A 234 9.88 19.01 9.46
C GLY A 234 9.17 17.70 9.78
N CYS A 235 9.85 16.58 9.56
CA CYS A 235 9.35 15.28 9.98
C CYS A 235 9.20 15.22 11.51
N ASN A 236 8.14 14.57 11.98
CA ASN A 236 8.00 14.26 13.39
C ASN A 236 8.88 13.05 13.76
N GLU A 237 9.99 13.31 14.43
CA GLU A 237 10.96 12.26 14.82
C GLU A 237 10.39 11.27 15.85
N GLU A 238 9.43 11.66 16.69
CA GLU A 238 8.77 10.72 17.59
C GLU A 238 8.05 9.63 16.78
N TYR A 239 7.30 10.05 15.75
CA TYR A 239 6.50 9.13 14.94
C TYR A 239 7.39 8.25 14.04
N ASN A 240 8.49 8.80 13.52
CA ASN A 240 9.50 8.02 12.81
C ASN A 240 10.16 6.96 13.71
N ASN A 241 10.45 7.29 14.97
CA ASN A 241 10.99 6.32 15.94
C ASN A 241 9.98 5.21 16.25
N VAL A 242 8.68 5.51 16.31
CA VAL A 242 7.62 4.49 16.43
C VAL A 242 7.64 3.55 15.22
N ALA A 243 7.75 4.07 14.00
CA ALA A 243 7.83 3.24 12.80
C ALA A 243 9.06 2.31 12.81
N LEU A 244 10.24 2.83 13.14
CA LEU A 244 11.47 2.06 13.21
C LEU A 244 11.39 0.92 14.25
N THR A 245 10.90 1.23 15.45
CA THR A 245 10.78 0.25 16.53
C THR A 245 9.70 -0.80 16.26
N PHE A 246 8.57 -0.41 15.67
CA PHE A 246 7.54 -1.35 15.22
C PHE A 246 8.08 -2.28 14.13
N ASN A 247 8.81 -1.77 13.13
CA ASN A 247 9.38 -2.57 12.05
C ASN A 247 10.40 -3.59 12.55
N ALA A 248 11.26 -3.22 13.50
CA ALA A 248 12.20 -4.15 14.10
C ALA A 248 11.47 -5.29 14.86
N LYS A 249 10.39 -4.98 15.56
CA LYS A 249 9.56 -6.01 16.21
C LYS A 249 8.80 -6.88 15.19
N LEU A 250 8.31 -6.30 14.09
CA LEU A 250 7.65 -7.02 13.00
C LEU A 250 8.60 -8.05 12.37
N GLU A 251 9.87 -7.70 12.13
CA GLU A 251 10.88 -8.62 11.62
C GLU A 251 11.06 -9.83 12.56
N ASN A 252 11.06 -9.61 13.88
CA ASN A 252 11.14 -10.70 14.86
C ASN A 252 9.91 -11.63 14.80
N VAL A 253 8.70 -11.07 14.65
CA VAL A 253 7.47 -11.85 14.49
C VAL A 253 7.50 -12.66 13.20
N ILE A 254 7.96 -12.08 12.09
CA ILE A 254 8.10 -12.78 10.80
C ILE A 254 9.13 -13.91 10.90
N ALA A 255 10.28 -13.66 11.53
CA ALA A 255 11.30 -14.68 11.76
C ALA A 255 10.79 -15.83 12.65
N LYS A 256 9.94 -15.53 13.65
CA LYS A 256 9.24 -16.54 14.45
C LYS A 256 8.28 -17.35 13.58
N LEU A 257 7.40 -16.70 12.81
CA LEU A 257 6.42 -17.36 11.96
C LEU A 257 7.07 -18.30 10.93
N ASN A 258 8.15 -17.87 10.26
CA ASN A 258 8.89 -18.71 9.31
C ASN A 258 9.55 -19.94 9.96
N ARG A 259 9.92 -19.88 11.24
CA ARG A 259 10.45 -21.04 11.97
C ARG A 259 9.36 -22.02 12.39
N GLU A 260 8.19 -21.50 12.76
CA GLU A 260 7.11 -22.30 13.33
C GLU A 260 6.14 -22.87 12.29
N LEU A 261 6.03 -22.25 11.11
CA LEU A 261 5.07 -22.62 10.07
C LEU A 261 5.79 -23.23 8.86
N PRO A 262 5.73 -24.56 8.68
CA PRO A 262 6.39 -25.23 7.57
C PRO A 262 5.96 -24.66 6.22
N GLN A 263 6.92 -24.52 5.29
CA GLN A 263 6.71 -24.02 3.93
C GLN A 263 6.26 -22.55 3.82
N LEU A 264 6.05 -21.85 4.94
CA LEU A 264 5.81 -20.41 4.93
C LEU A 264 7.10 -19.69 4.48
N LYS A 265 6.90 -18.71 3.59
CA LYS A 265 7.90 -17.73 3.16
C LYS A 265 7.28 -16.35 3.37
N ALA A 266 7.37 -15.85 4.59
CA ALA A 266 6.98 -14.50 4.93
C ALA A 266 8.20 -13.58 4.95
N LEU A 267 8.07 -12.35 4.48
CA LEU A 267 9.11 -11.32 4.58
C LEU A 267 8.53 -9.98 5.00
N SER A 268 9.36 -9.16 5.64
CA SER A 268 9.07 -7.75 5.87
C SER A 268 9.57 -6.95 4.68
N ALA A 269 8.69 -6.21 4.01
CA ALA A 269 9.11 -5.26 2.99
C ALA A 269 9.60 -3.98 3.69
N ASN A 270 10.86 -3.61 3.46
CA ASN A 270 11.49 -2.43 4.04
C ASN A 270 11.05 -1.14 3.34
N ALA A 271 9.76 -0.81 3.48
CA ALA A 271 9.19 0.41 2.92
C ALA A 271 9.74 1.68 3.58
N TYR A 272 10.14 1.62 4.86
CA TYR A 272 10.75 2.75 5.56
C TYR A 272 11.97 3.28 4.82
N SER A 273 12.95 2.40 4.55
CA SER A 273 14.20 2.80 3.90
C SER A 273 13.96 3.37 2.51
N ILE A 274 13.11 2.72 1.72
CA ILE A 274 12.76 3.16 0.36
C ILE A 274 12.14 4.55 0.38
N VAL A 275 11.13 4.78 1.23
CA VAL A 275 10.45 6.07 1.30
C VAL A 275 11.38 7.16 1.88
N ASN A 276 12.18 6.83 2.89
CA ASN A 276 13.16 7.77 3.44
C ASN A 276 14.19 8.19 2.39
N ASP A 277 14.62 7.26 1.54
CA ASP A 277 15.56 7.55 0.46
C ASP A 277 14.97 8.47 -0.60
N ILE A 278 13.71 8.24 -0.95
CA ILE A 278 12.90 9.12 -1.82
C ILE A 278 12.79 10.53 -1.23
N ILE A 279 12.53 10.66 0.07
CA ILE A 279 12.40 11.95 0.77
C ILE A 279 13.74 12.71 0.82
N THR A 280 14.82 12.00 1.12
CA THR A 280 16.16 12.60 1.37
C THR A 280 17.00 12.76 0.10
N ARG A 281 16.73 11.98 -0.95
CA ARG A 281 17.42 12.03 -2.25
C ARG A 281 16.43 12.06 -3.43
N PRO A 282 15.48 13.00 -3.49
CA PRO A 282 14.41 12.96 -4.48
C PRO A 282 14.89 13.07 -5.93
N SER A 283 16.00 13.77 -6.17
CA SER A 283 16.59 13.87 -7.51
C SER A 283 17.05 12.52 -8.07
N ALA A 284 17.42 11.56 -7.21
CA ALA A 284 17.76 10.20 -7.64
C ALA A 284 16.54 9.42 -8.16
N TYR A 285 15.33 9.88 -7.84
CA TYR A 285 14.05 9.31 -8.24
C TYR A 285 13.31 10.17 -9.26
N GLY A 286 14.02 11.11 -9.91
CA GLY A 286 13.42 12.01 -10.91
C GLY A 286 12.53 13.10 -10.32
N MET A 287 12.45 13.23 -8.99
CA MET A 287 11.74 14.34 -8.34
C MET A 287 12.70 15.52 -8.15
N CYS A 288 12.49 16.58 -8.92
CA CYS A 288 13.19 17.83 -8.69
C CYS A 288 12.45 18.65 -7.62
N TYR A 289 13.16 19.09 -6.58
CA TYR A 289 12.70 20.20 -5.72
C TYR A 289 12.67 21.55 -6.47
N LEU A 290 13.13 21.60 -7.73
CA LEU A 290 13.01 22.79 -8.57
C LEU A 290 11.55 22.93 -9.05
N LEU A 291 10.85 23.93 -8.49
CA LEU A 291 9.60 24.59 -8.91
C LEU A 291 8.35 24.44 -8.02
N LEU A 292 8.46 24.04 -6.75
CA LEU A 292 7.29 24.14 -5.84
C LEU A 292 7.41 25.21 -4.75
N LEU A 293 8.62 25.60 -4.33
CA LEU A 293 8.76 26.62 -3.27
C LEU A 293 8.68 28.08 -3.75
N SER A 294 9.04 28.36 -5.02
CA SER A 294 8.88 29.71 -5.59
C SER A 294 7.52 29.92 -6.26
N LEU A 295 6.92 28.89 -6.86
CA LEU A 295 5.65 29.02 -7.55
C LEU A 295 4.45 29.03 -6.59
N LEU A 296 4.47 28.25 -5.49
CA LEU A 296 3.38 28.27 -4.51
C LEU A 296 3.32 29.58 -3.74
N VAL A 297 4.46 30.19 -3.38
CA VAL A 297 4.46 31.52 -2.73
C VAL A 297 4.01 32.62 -3.69
N PHE A 298 4.32 32.51 -4.98
CA PHE A 298 3.90 33.49 -6.00
C PHE A 298 2.42 33.32 -6.38
N LEU A 299 1.91 32.08 -6.44
CA LEU A 299 0.51 31.77 -6.70
C LEU A 299 -0.39 32.06 -5.49
N PHE A 300 0.11 31.90 -4.25
CA PHE A 300 -0.63 32.33 -3.05
C PHE A 300 -0.83 33.85 -2.97
N LEU A 301 0.12 34.63 -3.50
CA LEU A 301 0.03 36.09 -3.50
C LEU A 301 -0.71 36.66 -4.73
N SER A 302 -0.95 35.86 -5.77
CA SER A 302 -1.53 36.35 -7.04
C SER A 302 -2.89 35.73 -7.41
N GLY A 303 -3.41 34.75 -6.64
CA GLY A 303 -4.49 33.86 -7.09
C GLY A 303 -5.90 34.10 -6.51
N MET A 304 -6.20 35.22 -5.86
CA MET A 304 -7.60 35.59 -5.54
C MET A 304 -8.30 36.27 -6.74
N HIS A 305 -8.29 35.65 -7.93
CA HIS A 305 -9.27 35.94 -8.99
C HIS A 305 -9.17 34.94 -10.16
N GLU A 306 -10.28 34.19 -10.35
CA GLU A 306 -10.79 33.58 -11.59
C GLU A 306 -10.03 32.50 -12.41
N HIS A 307 -10.87 31.73 -13.10
CA HIS A 307 -10.71 30.57 -13.98
C HIS A 307 -9.48 30.51 -14.92
N GLY A 308 -9.04 29.27 -15.19
CA GLY A 308 -8.35 28.94 -16.44
C GLY A 308 -7.73 27.54 -16.45
N ASP A 309 -8.07 26.76 -17.48
CA ASP A 309 -7.35 25.56 -17.94
C ASP A 309 -5.84 25.82 -18.05
N GLY A 310 -5.03 24.85 -17.65
CA GLY A 310 -3.58 24.86 -17.83
C GLY A 310 -2.99 23.48 -17.65
N ASP A 311 -2.60 22.88 -18.78
CA ASP A 311 -1.73 21.70 -18.87
C ASP A 311 -0.40 21.97 -18.16
N ASP A 312 -0.01 21.10 -17.23
CA ASP A 312 1.38 20.94 -16.80
C ASP A 312 1.71 19.45 -16.73
N ASP A 313 2.66 19.08 -17.57
CA ASP A 313 3.01 17.73 -18.02
C ASP A 313 4.31 17.28 -17.29
N TYR A 314 4.20 16.50 -16.22
CA TYR A 314 5.35 15.82 -15.59
C TYR A 314 4.97 14.45 -15.02
N GLY A 315 5.42 13.40 -15.71
CA GLY A 315 5.06 12.01 -15.47
C GLY A 315 5.90 11.22 -14.46
N VAL A 316 5.26 10.18 -13.94
CA VAL A 316 5.76 8.83 -13.66
C VAL A 316 6.93 8.68 -12.67
N LEU A 317 6.62 8.86 -11.37
CA LEU A 317 6.99 7.95 -10.26
C LEU A 317 6.29 8.38 -8.94
N CYS A 318 5.13 9.01 -9.05
CA CYS A 318 4.63 9.91 -8.02
C CYS A 318 3.47 9.33 -7.20
N SER A 319 3.16 8.04 -7.38
CA SER A 319 1.88 7.45 -7.00
C SER A 319 1.78 6.94 -5.56
N VAL A 320 2.90 6.65 -4.89
CA VAL A 320 2.88 6.13 -3.51
C VAL A 320 3.17 7.23 -2.48
N LEU A 321 3.78 8.35 -2.91
CA LEU A 321 4.14 9.46 -2.04
C LEU A 321 3.27 10.72 -2.21
N LEU A 322 2.67 10.96 -3.38
CA LEU A 322 1.74 12.11 -3.53
C LEU A 322 0.47 11.95 -2.72
N PHE A 323 0.12 10.74 -2.30
CA PHE A 323 -1.13 10.53 -1.58
C PHE A 323 -1.20 11.27 -0.26
N PHE A 324 -0.04 11.59 0.23
CA PHE A 324 0.16 12.24 1.48
C PHE A 324 0.22 13.76 1.29
N LEU A 325 0.48 14.25 0.07
CA LEU A 325 0.70 15.67 -0.29
C LEU A 325 -0.56 16.42 -0.78
N SER A 326 -1.71 15.76 -1.03
CA SER A 326 -2.87 16.41 -1.68
C SER A 326 -4.12 16.63 -0.82
N SER A 327 -4.07 16.44 0.51
CA SER A 327 -5.23 16.74 1.38
C SER A 327 -5.04 18.05 2.13
N SER A 328 -4.90 19.13 1.37
CA SER A 328 -5.27 20.51 1.75
C SER A 328 -5.07 21.36 0.51
N TYR A 329 -5.95 21.22 -0.50
CA TYR A 329 -6.46 22.26 -1.42
C TYR A 329 -7.60 21.65 -2.24
#